data_AF-A0A9X2TLL9-F1
#
_entry.id   AF-A0A9X2TLL9-F1
#
_cell.length_a   1.000
_cell.length_b   1.000
_cell.length_c   1.000
_cell.angle_alpha   90.00
_cell.angle_beta   90.00
_cell.angle_gamma   90.00
#
_symmetry.space_group_name_H-M   'P 1'
#
loop_
_entity.id
_entity.type
_entity.pdbx_description
1 polymer ?
#
loop_
_entity_poly.entity_id
_entity_poly.type
_entity_poly.pdbx_seq_one_letter_code
_entity_poly.pdbx_strand_id
1 'polypeptide(L)'
;MFGGDKEKALTKFEKAARLAEQGSPDDPLMPGWGHAEAHAWVGVAHMEAERYDPARTAFEAALDLNPDYGWVKKVLLPKLEEKQS
;
A
#
# COMPACT_ATOMS: atom_id res chain seq x y z
N MET A 1 3.24 11.56 22.43
CA MET A 1 3.70 10.17 22.20
C MET A 1 2.77 9.57 21.13
N PHE A 2 3.14 9.66 19.85
CA PHE A 2 2.35 9.14 18.73
C PHE A 2 2.95 7.79 18.29
N GLY A 3 2.58 6.69 18.96
CA GLY A 3 3.25 5.40 18.74
C GLY A 3 2.39 4.15 18.91
N GLY A 4 1.07 4.26 19.13
CA GLY A 4 0.20 3.10 19.38
C GLY A 4 -0.62 2.61 18.18
N ASP A 5 -0.79 3.44 17.14
CA ASP A 5 -1.72 3.15 16.03
C ASP A 5 -1.04 2.74 14.72
N LYS A 6 0.23 3.07 14.51
CA LYS A 6 0.93 2.81 13.24
C LYS A 6 1.11 1.30 12.97
N GLU A 7 1.51 0.54 13.97
CA GLU A 7 1.63 -0.93 13.84
C GLU A 7 0.26 -1.60 13.67
N LYS A 8 -0.76 -1.11 14.38
CA LYS A 8 -2.13 -1.61 14.22
C LYS A 8 -2.71 -1.30 12.84
N ALA A 9 -2.40 -0.12 12.30
CA ALA A 9 -2.76 0.27 10.94
C ALA A 9 -2.08 -0.65 9.94
N LEU A 10 -0.78 -0.89 10.09
CA LEU A 10 -0.03 -1.82 9.25
C LEU A 10 -0.67 -3.21 9.27
N THR A 11 -0.92 -3.79 10.44
CA THR A 11 -1.55 -5.11 10.57
C THR A 11 -2.93 -5.16 9.92
N LYS A 12 -3.72 -4.08 10.02
CA LYS A 12 -5.03 -4.00 9.36
C LYS A 12 -4.89 -3.92 7.84
N PHE A 13 -3.92 -3.17 7.33
CA PHE A 13 -3.67 -3.05 5.89
C PHE A 13 -3.09 -4.34 5.31
N GLU A 14 -2.17 -5.01 5.99
CA GLU A 14 -1.66 -6.33 5.60
C GLU A 14 -2.77 -7.38 5.57
N LYS A 15 -3.66 -7.35 6.57
CA LYS A 15 -4.85 -8.20 6.58
C LYS A 15 -5.78 -7.88 5.41
N ALA A 16 -5.97 -6.61 5.09
CA ALA A 16 -6.79 -6.18 3.97
C ALA A 16 -6.21 -6.65 2.62
N ALA A 17 -4.89 -6.48 2.42
CA ALA A 17 -4.18 -6.97 1.24
C ALA A 17 -4.34 -8.49 1.11
N ARG A 18 -4.08 -9.23 2.19
CA ARG A 18 -4.21 -10.70 2.19
C ARG A 18 -5.64 -11.20 1.95
N LEU A 19 -6.65 -10.46 2.42
CA LEU A 19 -8.05 -10.79 2.15
C LEU A 19 -8.41 -10.49 0.69
N ALA A 20 -7.86 -9.42 0.12
CA ALA A 20 -8.01 -9.11 -1.30
C ALA A 20 -7.33 -10.16 -2.19
N GLU A 21 -6.18 -10.72 -1.80
CA GLU A 21 -5.51 -11.83 -2.49
C GLU A 21 -6.29 -13.16 -2.45
N GLN A 22 -7.05 -13.39 -1.38
CA GLN A 22 -7.88 -14.60 -1.22
C GLN A 22 -9.23 -14.50 -1.93
N GLY A 23 -9.60 -13.30 -2.39
CA GLY A 23 -10.78 -13.09 -3.19
C GLY A 23 -10.59 -13.64 -4.61
N SER A 24 -11.57 -14.41 -5.10
CA SER A 24 -11.54 -14.89 -6.47
C SER A 24 -11.47 -13.71 -7.46
N PRO A 25 -10.52 -13.68 -8.40
CA PRO A 25 -10.37 -12.59 -9.38
C PRO A 25 -11.57 -12.46 -10.34
N ASP A 26 -12.46 -13.45 -10.36
CA ASP A 26 -13.71 -13.48 -11.13
C ASP A 26 -14.91 -12.88 -10.39
N ASP A 27 -14.77 -12.44 -9.13
CA ASP A 27 -15.87 -11.85 -8.37
C ASP A 27 -16.13 -10.40 -8.83
N PRO A 28 -17.29 -10.10 -9.46
CA PRO A 28 -17.58 -8.76 -9.98
C PRO A 28 -17.70 -7.69 -8.91
N LEU A 29 -17.82 -8.09 -7.63
CA LEU A 29 -17.91 -7.20 -6.48
C LEU A 29 -16.53 -6.92 -5.84
N MET A 30 -15.46 -7.59 -6.29
CA MET A 30 -14.07 -7.35 -5.87
C MET A 30 -13.18 -6.93 -7.04
N PRO A 31 -13.40 -5.73 -7.61
CA PRO A 31 -12.53 -5.20 -8.63
C PRO A 31 -11.11 -4.99 -8.09
N GLY A 32 -10.08 -5.33 -8.88
CA GLY A 32 -8.67 -5.30 -8.49
C GLY A 32 -8.12 -3.95 -7.99
N TRP A 33 -8.87 -2.85 -8.15
CA TRP A 33 -8.48 -1.54 -7.60
C TRP A 33 -8.45 -1.51 -6.07
N GLY A 34 -9.30 -2.27 -5.38
CA GLY A 34 -9.28 -2.36 -3.91
C GLY A 34 -8.00 -3.03 -3.40
N HIS A 35 -7.42 -3.91 -4.22
CA HIS A 35 -6.18 -4.59 -3.91
C HIS A 35 -4.97 -3.64 -4.08
N ALA A 36 -4.92 -2.88 -5.17
CA ALA A 36 -3.90 -1.85 -5.36
C ALA A 36 -3.94 -0.77 -4.26
N GLU A 37 -5.14 -0.37 -3.83
CA GLU A 37 -5.31 0.60 -2.75
C GLU A 37 -4.81 0.08 -1.40
N ALA A 38 -5.07 -1.18 -1.06
CA ALA A 38 -4.55 -1.78 0.17
C ALA A 38 -3.01 -1.75 0.22
N HIS A 39 -2.34 -2.12 -0.88
CA HIS A 39 -0.88 -2.06 -0.99
C HIS A 39 -0.34 -0.63 -0.88
N ALA A 40 -1.04 0.36 -1.44
CA ALA A 40 -0.68 1.76 -1.26
C ALA A 40 -0.74 2.19 0.22
N TRP A 41 -1.77 1.78 0.96
CA TRP A 41 -1.86 2.08 2.40
C TRP A 41 -0.79 1.38 3.24
N VAL A 42 -0.43 0.14 2.90
CA VAL A 42 0.73 -0.57 3.51
C VAL A 42 2.01 0.26 3.30
N GLY A 43 2.24 0.75 2.08
CA GLY A 43 3.40 1.58 1.78
C GLY A 43 3.43 2.89 2.56
N VAL A 44 2.28 3.57 2.70
CA VAL A 44 2.16 4.77 3.53
C VAL A 44 2.49 4.45 4.99
N ALA A 45 1.95 3.36 5.55
CA ALA A 45 2.23 2.97 6.93
C ALA A 45 3.71 2.65 7.17
N HIS A 46 4.39 2.03 6.21
CA HIS A 46 5.84 1.81 6.26
C HIS A 46 6.62 3.12 6.15
N MET A 47 6.24 4.01 5.23
CA MET A 47 6.88 5.32 5.05
C MET A 47 6.73 6.21 6.29
N GLU A 48 5.58 6.20 6.96
CA GLU A 48 5.35 6.91 8.22
C GLU A 48 6.10 6.30 9.41
N ALA A 49 6.53 5.05 9.30
CA ALA A 49 7.40 4.37 10.24
C ALA A 49 8.88 4.48 9.86
N GLU A 50 9.21 5.33 8.88
CA GLU A 50 10.58 5.56 8.37
C GLU A 50 11.24 4.29 7.79
N ARG A 51 10.41 3.30 7.45
CA ARG A 51 10.83 2.05 6.80
C ARG A 51 10.65 2.18 5.30
N TYR A 52 11.63 2.81 4.65
CA TYR A 52 11.45 3.24 3.26
C TYR A 52 11.56 2.11 2.23
N ASP A 53 12.41 1.09 2.45
CA ASP A 53 12.49 -0.09 1.58
C ASP A 53 11.16 -0.85 1.49
N PRO A 54 10.52 -1.27 2.60
CA PRO A 54 9.23 -1.95 2.53
C PRO A 54 8.11 -1.02 2.07
N ALA A 55 8.23 0.30 2.26
CA ALA A 55 7.29 1.26 1.66
C ALA A 55 7.34 1.21 0.13
N ARG A 56 8.56 1.18 -0.44
CA ARG A 56 8.77 1.05 -1.88
C ARG A 56 8.18 -0.24 -2.42
N THR A 57 8.48 -1.38 -1.80
CA THR A 57 7.94 -2.69 -2.22
C THR A 57 6.41 -2.69 -2.26
N ALA A 58 5.76 -2.10 -1.26
CA ALA A 58 4.30 -2.02 -1.23
C ALA A 58 3.73 -1.10 -2.32
N PHE A 59 4.38 0.03 -2.61
CA PHE A 59 3.98 0.89 -3.72
C PHE A 59 4.17 0.21 -5.09
N GLU A 60 5.25 -0.55 -5.27
CA GLU A 60 5.49 -1.33 -6.49
C GLU A 60 4.41 -2.42 -6.67
N ALA A 61 4.03 -3.13 -5.60
CA ALA A 61 2.93 -4.10 -5.64
C ALA A 61 1.59 -3.45 -6.02
N ALA A 62 1.32 -2.23 -5.52
CA ALA A 62 0.14 -1.49 -5.93
C ALA A 62 0.12 -1.15 -7.43
N LEU A 63 1.28 -0.90 -8.03
CA LEU A 63 1.43 -0.62 -9.47
C LEU A 63 1.43 -1.88 -10.34
N ASP A 64 1.84 -3.03 -9.82
CA ASP A 64 1.72 -4.30 -10.52
C ASP A 64 0.24 -4.67 -10.72
N LEU A 65 -0.57 -4.44 -9.68
CA LEU A 65 -2.03 -4.66 -9.70
C LEU A 65 -2.79 -3.61 -10.51
N ASN A 66 -2.38 -2.35 -10.41
CA ASN A 66 -2.96 -1.26 -11.19
C ASN A 66 -1.84 -0.35 -11.71
N PRO A 67 -1.35 -0.61 -12.94
CA PRO A 67 -0.31 0.21 -13.55
C PRO A 67 -0.72 1.68 -13.64
N ASP A 68 -2.00 2.01 -13.80
CA ASP A 68 -2.48 3.39 -13.89
C ASP A 68 -2.85 4.01 -12.54
N TYR A 69 -2.38 3.44 -11.43
CA TYR A 69 -2.70 3.96 -10.11
C TYR A 69 -2.02 5.31 -9.83
N GLY A 70 -2.70 6.38 -10.24
CA GLY A 70 -2.16 7.73 -10.30
C GLY A 70 -1.69 8.29 -8.95
N TRP A 71 -2.33 7.89 -7.84
CA TRP A 71 -1.92 8.31 -6.51
C TRP A 71 -0.53 7.77 -6.16
N VAL A 72 -0.27 6.48 -6.41
CA VAL A 72 1.04 5.88 -6.15
C VAL A 72 2.12 6.48 -7.05
N LYS A 73 1.86 6.54 -8.37
CA LYS A 73 2.82 7.06 -9.36
C LYS A 73 3.17 8.54 -9.14
N LYS A 74 2.17 9.38 -8.87
CA LYS A 74 2.34 10.84 -8.91
C LYS A 74 2.52 11.48 -7.54
N VAL A 75 2.20 10.77 -6.45
CA VAL A 75 2.21 11.34 -5.10
C VAL A 75 3.08 10.52 -4.16
N LEU A 76 2.83 9.21 -4.03
CA LEU A 76 3.46 8.42 -2.97
C LEU A 76 4.92 8.08 -3.26
N LEU A 77 5.24 7.62 -4.48
CA LEU A 77 6.62 7.31 -4.87
C LEU A 77 7.52 8.56 -4.85
N PRO A 78 7.14 9.71 -5.47
CA PRO A 78 7.96 10.92 -5.39
C PRO A 78 8.19 11.37 -3.94
N LYS A 79 7.14 11.32 -3.10
CA LYS A 79 7.25 11.67 -1.68
C LYS A 79 8.17 10.73 -0.90
N LEU A 80 8.21 9.44 -1.25
CA LEU A 80 9.13 8.48 -0.67
C LEU A 80 10.58 8.80 -1.04
N GLU A 81 10.83 9.15 -2.30
CA GLU A 81 12.17 9.53 -2.78
C GLU A 81 12.70 10.79 -2.08
N GLU A 82 11.84 11.78 -1.84
CA GLU A 82 12.19 12.97 -1.06
C GLU A 82 12.55 12.65 0.41
N LYS A 83 11.99 11.58 0.98
CA LYS A 83 12.27 11.13 2.35
C LYS A 83 13.55 10.29 2.45
N GLN A 84 14.02 9.74 1.34
CA GLN A 84 15.23 8.91 1.25
C GLN A 84 16.48 9.70 0.84
N SER A 85 16.33 10.96 0.38
CA SER A 85 17.44 11.87 0.08
C SER A 85 17.90 12.63 1.32
#